data_AF-A0A1Z3LTP3-F1
#
_entry.id   AF-A0A1Z3LTP3-F1
#
_cell.length_a   1.000
_cell.length_b   1.000
_cell.length_c   1.000
_cell.angle_alpha   90.00
_cell.angle_beta   90.00
_cell.angle_gamma   90.00
#
_symmetry.space_group_name_H-M   'P 1'
#
loop_
_entity.id
_entity.type
_entity.pdbx_description
1 polymer ?
#
loop_
_entity_poly.entity_id
_entity_poly.type
_entity_poly.pdbx_seq_one_letter_code
_entity_poly.pdbx_strand_id
1 'polypeptide(L)'
;MEMERALLRSRIDVIDERIIWLLAARQRLTDAMAAFKTADAVRDDQRIAAVLSHMRSQADVLGLCPEAVERIWGLLMEVSAGRQERRLQAGGG
;
A
#
# COMPACT_ATOMS: atom_id res chain seq x y z
N MET A 1 24.63 -23.04 12.98
CA MET A 1 23.15 -23.12 12.96
C MET A 1 22.49 -21.91 13.65
N GLU A 2 22.76 -21.61 14.93
CA GLU A 2 22.12 -20.46 15.61
C GLU A 2 22.51 -19.09 15.03
N MET A 3 23.81 -18.88 14.78
CA MET A 3 24.32 -17.64 14.18
C MET A 3 23.78 -17.40 12.76
N GLU A 4 23.62 -18.47 11.98
CA GLU A 4 23.05 -18.42 10.63
C GLU A 4 21.56 -18.04 10.64
N ARG A 5 20.78 -18.63 11.56
CA ARG A 5 19.39 -18.24 11.79
C ARG A 5 19.26 -16.79 12.23
N ALA A 6 20.14 -16.31 13.11
CA ALA A 6 20.16 -14.92 13.56
C ALA A 6 20.45 -13.96 12.39
N LEU A 7 21.40 -14.30 11.51
CA LEU A 7 21.71 -13.53 10.32
C LEU A 7 20.51 -13.47 9.35
N LEU A 8 19.82 -14.60 9.13
CA LEU A 8 18.62 -14.63 8.29
C LEU A 8 17.52 -13.72 8.83
N ARG A 9 17.28 -13.75 10.14
CA ARG A 9 16.31 -12.86 10.80
C ARG A 9 16.67 -11.39 10.65
N SER A 10 17.92 -11.03 10.90
CA SER A 10 18.39 -9.66 10.71
C SER A 10 18.19 -9.17 9.27
N ARG A 11 18.37 -10.04 8.27
CA ARG A 11 18.10 -9.69 6.87
C ARG A 11 16.61 -9.50 6.59
N ILE A 12 15.73 -10.26 7.24
CA ILE A 12 14.27 -10.08 7.16
C ILE A 12 13.90 -8.74 7.81
N ASP A 13 14.41 -8.45 9.01
CA ASP A 13 14.12 -7.20 9.73
C ASP A 13 14.47 -5.97 8.86
N VAL A 14 15.61 -5.99 8.16
CA VAL A 14 16.00 -4.92 7.21
C VAL A 14 15.03 -4.79 6.04
N ILE A 15 14.46 -5.89 5.54
CA ILE A 15 13.45 -5.85 4.48
C ILE A 15 12.16 -5.26 5.02
N ASP A 16 11.73 -5.67 6.22
CA ASP A 16 10.51 -5.19 6.85
C ASP A 16 10.57 -3.68 7.11
N GLU A 17 11.70 -3.17 7.61
CA GLU A 17 11.94 -1.73 7.76
C GLU A 17 11.81 -0.97 6.43
N ARG A 18 12.37 -1.53 5.35
CA ARG A 18 12.25 -0.94 4.00
C ARG A 18 10.81 -0.95 3.49
N ILE A 19 10.06 -2.01 3.76
CA ILE A 19 8.62 -2.08 3.43
C ILE A 19 7.89 -0.94 4.12
N ILE A 20 8.10 -0.73 5.42
CA ILE A 20 7.46 0.37 6.15
C ILE A 20 7.83 1.73 5.57
N TRP A 21 9.11 1.95 5.22
CA TRP A 21 9.55 3.20 4.59
C TRP A 21 8.87 3.44 3.23
N LEU A 22 8.78 2.40 2.39
CA LEU A 22 8.10 2.47 1.09
C LEU A 22 6.61 2.73 1.22
N LEU A 23 5.94 2.10 2.20
CA LEU A 23 4.53 2.34 2.49
C LEU A 23 4.30 3.80 2.92
N ALA A 24 5.17 4.36 3.76
CA ALA A 24 5.10 5.77 4.15
C ALA A 24 5.29 6.70 2.93
N ALA A 25 6.23 6.40 2.03
CA ALA A 25 6.42 7.15 0.79
C ALA A 25 5.19 7.08 -0.12
N ARG A 26 4.62 5.88 -0.32
CA ARG A 26 3.38 5.67 -1.07
C ARG A 26 2.23 6.50 -0.47
N GLN A 27 2.08 6.49 0.85
CA GLN A 27 1.01 7.24 1.53
C GLN A 27 1.13 8.75 1.27
N ARG A 28 2.34 9.33 1.33
CA ARG A 28 2.54 10.75 1.01
C ARG A 28 2.11 11.09 -0.40
N LEU A 29 2.40 10.21 -1.37
CA LEU A 29 1.97 10.39 -2.76
C LEU A 29 0.45 10.30 -2.90
N THR A 30 -0.20 9.34 -2.25
CA THR A 30 -1.66 9.23 -2.28
C THR A 30 -2.33 10.43 -1.60
N ASP A 31 -1.77 10.92 -0.49
CA ASP A 31 -2.29 12.11 0.19
C ASP A 31 -2.14 13.36 -0.69
N ALA A 32 -1.02 13.52 -1.40
CA ALA A 32 -0.82 14.61 -2.35
C ALA A 32 -1.83 14.53 -3.52
N MET A 33 -2.13 13.31 -3.99
CA MET A 33 -3.16 13.09 -5.01
C MET A 33 -4.56 13.51 -4.57
N ALA A 34 -4.84 13.56 -3.26
CA ALA A 34 -6.13 14.02 -2.74
C ALA A 34 -6.41 15.48 -3.11
N ALA A 35 -5.38 16.33 -3.24
CA ALA A 35 -5.55 17.73 -3.61
C ALA A 35 -6.16 17.92 -5.01
N PHE A 36 -6.09 16.90 -5.86
CA PHE A 36 -6.68 16.91 -7.21
C PHE A 36 -8.03 16.20 -7.28
N LYS A 37 -8.55 15.69 -6.16
CA LYS A 37 -9.81 14.93 -6.10
C LYS A 37 -10.89 15.75 -5.40
N THR A 38 -12.11 15.62 -5.90
CA THR A 38 -13.31 16.05 -5.18
C THR A 38 -13.71 15.00 -4.13
N ALA A 39 -14.50 15.38 -3.13
CA ALA A 39 -14.85 14.51 -2.01
C ALA A 39 -15.58 13.22 -2.44
N ASP A 40 -16.36 13.29 -3.52
CA ASP A 40 -17.05 12.18 -4.18
C ASP A 40 -16.13 11.29 -5.05
N ALA A 41 -14.93 11.75 -5.38
CA ALA A 41 -13.95 11.05 -6.22
C ALA A 41 -12.77 10.44 -5.44
N VAL A 42 -12.83 10.44 -4.09
CA VAL A 42 -11.77 9.86 -3.25
C VAL A 42 -11.63 8.37 -3.51
N ARG A 43 -12.77 7.67 -3.55
CA ARG A 43 -12.85 6.27 -3.95
C ARG A 43 -13.07 6.16 -5.46
N ASP A 44 -12.10 5.56 -6.13
CA ASP A 44 -12.16 5.26 -7.56
C ASP A 44 -12.04 3.74 -7.72
N ASP A 45 -13.19 3.08 -7.83
CA ASP A 45 -13.27 1.61 -7.86
C ASP A 45 -12.57 1.04 -9.12
N GLN A 46 -12.57 1.78 -10.23
CA GLN A 46 -11.85 1.37 -11.44
C GLN A 46 -10.34 1.39 -11.20
N ARG A 47 -9.83 2.45 -10.57
CA ARG A 47 -8.41 2.53 -10.20
C ARG A 47 -8.03 1.46 -9.18
N ILE A 48 -8.89 1.19 -8.20
CA ILE A 48 -8.66 0.13 -7.21
C ILE A 48 -8.55 -1.21 -7.91
N ALA A 49 -9.53 -1.59 -8.75
CA ALA A 49 -9.51 -2.85 -9.48
C ALA A 49 -8.27 -2.99 -10.37
N ALA A 50 -7.86 -1.92 -11.06
CA ALA A 50 -6.66 -1.93 -11.91
C ALA A 50 -5.37 -2.17 -11.10
N VAL A 51 -5.24 -1.53 -9.94
CA VAL A 51 -4.06 -1.72 -9.08
C VAL A 51 -4.06 -3.12 -8.45
N LEU A 52 -5.20 -3.63 -7.99
CA LEU A 52 -5.32 -4.98 -7.45
C LEU A 52 -4.92 -6.03 -8.50
N SER A 53 -5.46 -5.92 -9.73
CA SER A 53 -5.10 -6.80 -10.85
C SER A 53 -3.61 -6.75 -11.17
N HIS A 54 -3.02 -5.54 -11.21
CA HIS A 54 -1.60 -5.40 -11.48
C HIS A 54 -0.72 -6.03 -10.39
N MET A 55 -1.04 -5.82 -9.11
CA MET A 55 -0.29 -6.41 -8.00
C MET A 55 -0.46 -7.93 -7.93
N ARG A 56 -1.65 -8.44 -8.24
CA ARG A 56 -1.93 -9.87 -8.37
C ARG A 56 -1.05 -10.51 -9.46
N SER A 57 -0.93 -9.87 -10.63
CA SER A 57 -0.05 -10.33 -11.71
C SER A 57 1.44 -10.28 -11.31
N GLN A 58 1.87 -9.23 -10.61
CA GLN A 58 3.25 -9.15 -10.11
C GLN A 58 3.56 -10.22 -9.06
N ALA A 59 2.59 -10.52 -8.19
CA ALA A 59 2.72 -11.59 -7.20
C ALA A 59 2.98 -12.94 -7.88
N ASP A 60 2.20 -13.27 -8.91
CA ASP A 60 2.34 -14.50 -9.69
C ASP A 60 3.73 -14.61 -10.33
N VAL A 61 4.21 -13.55 -10.98
CA VAL A 61 5.56 -13.49 -11.59
C VAL A 61 6.67 -13.70 -10.57
N LEU A 62 6.48 -13.24 -9.33
CA LEU A 62 7.47 -13.36 -8.24
C LEU A 62 7.30 -14.64 -7.41
N GLY A 63 6.36 -15.53 -7.77
CA GLY A 63 6.08 -16.76 -7.04
C GLY A 63 5.41 -16.55 -5.67
N LEU A 64 4.75 -15.41 -5.47
CA LEU A 64 3.96 -15.11 -4.28
C LEU A 64 2.50 -15.55 -4.49
N CYS A 65 1.80 -15.87 -3.40
CA CYS A 65 0.35 -16.15 -3.45
C CYS A 65 -0.41 -14.88 -3.91
N PRO A 66 -1.06 -14.89 -5.08
CA PRO A 66 -1.68 -13.68 -5.62
C PRO A 66 -2.85 -13.19 -4.74
N GLU A 67 -3.60 -14.10 -4.11
CA GLU A 67 -4.70 -13.78 -3.19
C GLU A 67 -4.20 -13.13 -1.90
N ALA A 68 -2.99 -13.47 -1.44
CA ALA A 68 -2.39 -12.83 -0.27
C ALA A 68 -1.98 -11.38 -0.59
N VAL A 69 -1.31 -11.17 -1.73
CA VAL A 69 -0.90 -9.83 -2.18
C VAL A 69 -2.12 -8.94 -2.45
N GLU A 70 -3.14 -9.47 -3.09
CA GLU A 70 -4.40 -8.76 -3.35
C GLU A 70 -5.06 -8.27 -2.05
N ARG A 71 -5.13 -9.12 -1.02
CA ARG A 71 -5.66 -8.73 0.31
C ARG A 71 -4.84 -7.63 0.98
N ILE A 72 -3.51 -7.72 0.92
CA ILE A 72 -2.62 -6.69 1.48
C ILE A 72 -2.86 -5.35 0.77
N TRP A 73 -2.93 -5.37 -0.55
CA TRP A 73 -3.12 -4.14 -1.32
C TRP A 73 -4.53 -3.57 -1.17
N GLY A 74 -5.55 -4.42 -1.02
CA GLY A 74 -6.92 -3.99 -0.69
C GLY A 74 -6.96 -3.16 0.59
N LEU A 75 -6.35 -3.67 1.66
CA LEU A 75 -6.22 -2.94 2.93
C LEU A 75 -5.48 -1.60 2.75
N LEU A 76 -4.38 -1.59 1.98
CA LEU A 76 -3.65 -0.34 1.71
C LEU A 76 -4.50 0.70 0.98
N MET A 77 -5.36 0.26 0.05
CA MET A 77 -6.28 1.16 -0.66
C MET A 77 -7.34 1.74 0.27
N GLU A 78 -7.96 0.92 1.11
CA GLU A 78 -8.95 1.36 2.11
C GLU A 78 -8.37 2.39 3.08
N VAL A 79 -7.18 2.12 3.61
CA VAL A 79 -6.47 3.06 4.50
C VAL A 79 -6.12 4.35 3.79
N SER A 80 -5.74 4.28 2.50
CA SER A 80 -5.43 5.47 1.71
C SER A 80 -6.68 6.33 1.51
N ALA A 81 -7.79 5.74 1.06
CA ALA A 81 -9.05 6.45 0.84
C ALA A 81 -9.54 7.16 2.12
N GLY A 82 -9.58 6.45 3.25
CA GLY A 82 -10.02 7.05 4.51
C GLY A 82 -9.12 8.18 5.02
N ARG A 83 -7.80 8.16 4.71
CA ARG A 83 -6.91 9.31 5.01
C ARG A 83 -7.19 10.51 4.10
N GLN A 84 -7.42 10.27 2.82
CA GLN A 84 -7.72 11.32 1.84
C GLN A 84 -9.05 12.02 2.18
N GLU A 85 -10.09 11.27 2.54
CA GLU A 85 -11.38 11.81 3.00
C GLU A 85 -11.21 12.75 4.20
N ARG A 86 -10.48 12.31 5.24
CA ARG A 86 -10.18 13.15 6.42
C ARG A 86 -9.43 14.43 6.06
N ARG A 87 -8.53 14.36 5.07
CA ARG A 87 -7.72 15.51 4.64
C ARG A 87 -8.55 16.54 3.87
N LEU A 88 -9.47 16.09 3.03
CA LEU A 88 -10.42 16.96 2.34
C LEU A 88 -11.38 17.63 3.33
N GLN A 89 -11.84 16.92 4.36
CA GLN A 89 -12.67 17.49 5.44
C GLN A 89 -11.92 18.56 6.25
N ALA A 90 -10.64 18.33 6.55
CA ALA A 90 -9.82 19.27 7.33
C ALA A 90 -9.36 20.51 6.53
N GLY A 91 -9.30 20.41 5.19
CA GLY A 91 -8.92 21.52 4.30
C GLY A 91 -10.09 22.37 3.80
N GLY A 92 -11.33 22.00 4.13
CA GLY A 92 -12.55 22.70 3.74
C GLY A 92 -13.15 23.61 4.83
N GLY A 93 -12.38 23.95 5.87
CA GLY A 93 -12.76 24.86 6.95
C GLY A 93 -12.05 26.20 6.89
#